data_AF-A0A819B851-F1
#
_entry.id   AF-A0A819B851-F1
#
_cell.length_a   1.000
_cell.length_b   1.000
_cell.length_c   1.000
_cell.angle_alpha   90.00
_cell.angle_beta   90.00
_cell.angle_gamma   90.00
#
_symmetry.space_group_name_H-M   'P 1'
#
loop_
_entity.id
_entity.type
_entity.pdbx_description
1 polymer ?
#
loop_
_entity_poly.entity_id
_entity_poly.type
_entity_poly.pdbx_seq_one_letter_code
_entity_poly.pdbx_strand_id
1 'polypeptide(L)'
;MGAQYSSLNDLKSNEYLSRFISEESISINDPFWNQFLSFRIQSPFTTTHSKLLDEACLTYLQQFALNNPKTNNYGTLIEIFNRLANVIRDEYNNHIIIYQTYNALLILRLITKFFIEIDSEQNLYSYFLSEDISSERISLMTIFVDTLFRTTIMLPVDSYSYALHLEVLNTLLSLLSIQMCAKEALLISSIYSIFMHRLDPLLISEFTRTLLEHFIKQIECPSFLLANSIDETKNPSGSLFKIGQSVANSLWSVVTLGMSSSSTSIINDETITTIDSINNHHLSNQSIHLLLILSNHFTNDIHRNPYRLALLHFTDTQGKKINPTNLPDSEPLPWFSIDYHRLYDILCQTVHTDQSTLLLYLLLHRNQHFKAYVISRTNIDQIVLPVLQVIYTSAERNSHHIYMSLIILLILSEDDDFNRTIHDIKLKKLTW
;
A
#
# COMPACT_ATOMS: atom_id res chain seq x y z
N MET A 1 -6.55 -0.96 -35.33
CA MET A 1 -7.20 0.22 -34.72
C MET A 1 -6.44 0.52 -33.44
N GLY A 2 -5.70 1.62 -33.46
CA GLY A 2 -4.48 1.79 -32.69
C GLY A 2 -4.73 2.09 -31.22
N ALA A 3 -4.20 1.25 -30.34
CA ALA A 3 -3.82 1.68 -29.01
C ALA A 3 -2.71 2.73 -29.18
N GLN A 4 -3.08 4.01 -29.16
CA GLN A 4 -2.09 5.08 -29.13
C GLN A 4 -1.32 4.93 -27.81
N TYR A 5 -0.02 4.65 -27.92
CA TYR A 5 0.90 4.78 -26.81
C TYR A 5 0.95 6.28 -26.49
N SER A 6 0.23 6.70 -25.45
CA SER A 6 0.30 8.06 -24.96
C SER A 6 1.62 8.21 -24.22
N SER A 7 2.66 8.61 -24.96
CA SER A 7 3.88 9.09 -24.30
C SER A 7 3.52 10.33 -23.47
N LEU A 8 4.27 10.62 -22.40
CA LEU A 8 4.06 11.82 -21.58
C LEU A 8 4.04 13.12 -22.41
N ASN A 9 4.64 13.10 -23.61
CA ASN A 9 4.66 14.20 -24.56
C ASN A 9 3.35 14.35 -25.36
N ASP A 10 2.59 13.26 -25.57
CA ASP A 10 1.32 13.25 -26.30
C ASP A 10 0.12 13.67 -25.42
N LEU A 11 0.32 13.81 -24.11
CA LEU A 11 -0.72 14.33 -23.19
C LEU A 11 -1.18 15.74 -23.57
N LYS A 12 -0.29 16.55 -24.19
CA LYS A 12 -0.57 17.95 -24.55
C LYS A 12 -1.54 18.12 -25.71
N SER A 13 -1.67 17.12 -26.58
CA SER A 13 -2.51 17.15 -27.78
C SER A 13 -3.78 16.31 -27.65
N ASN A 14 -4.04 15.73 -26.46
CA ASN A 14 -5.14 14.79 -26.30
C ASN A 14 -6.48 15.50 -26.13
N GLU A 15 -7.31 15.45 -27.18
CA GLU A 15 -8.66 16.02 -27.20
C GLU A 15 -9.55 15.48 -26.06
N TYR A 16 -9.39 14.21 -25.69
CA TYR A 16 -10.19 13.60 -24.63
C TYR A 16 -9.89 14.16 -23.24
N LEU A 17 -8.62 14.49 -22.95
CA LEU A 17 -8.24 15.16 -21.70
C LEU A 17 -8.80 16.58 -21.64
N SER A 18 -8.74 17.30 -22.76
CA SER A 18 -9.29 18.66 -22.84
C SER A 18 -10.81 18.69 -22.59
N ARG A 19 -11.55 17.69 -23.12
CA ARG A 19 -12.99 17.56 -22.88
C ARG A 19 -13.31 17.20 -21.43
N PHE A 20 -12.53 16.32 -20.80
CA PHE A 20 -12.70 15.97 -19.38
C PHE A 20 -12.51 17.16 -18.43
N ILE A 21 -11.60 18.08 -18.77
CA ILE A 21 -11.26 19.27 -17.98
C ILE A 21 -12.17 20.46 -18.29
N SER A 22 -12.94 20.39 -19.38
CA SER A 22 -13.82 21.46 -19.84
C SER A 22 -14.95 21.78 -18.84
N GLU A 23 -15.73 22.82 -19.14
CA GLU A 23 -16.92 23.21 -18.36
C GLU A 23 -18.15 22.33 -18.67
N GLU A 24 -18.02 21.30 -19.52
CA GLU A 24 -19.10 20.38 -19.85
C GLU A 24 -19.22 19.25 -18.81
N SER A 25 -20.44 18.99 -18.33
CA SER A 25 -20.74 17.82 -17.52
C SER A 25 -20.88 16.58 -18.40
N ILE A 26 -20.15 15.51 -18.05
CA ILE A 26 -20.13 14.26 -18.81
C ILE A 26 -21.02 13.25 -18.10
N SER A 27 -22.04 12.75 -18.81
CA SER A 27 -22.95 11.74 -18.26
C SER A 27 -22.28 10.37 -18.09
N ILE A 28 -22.79 9.58 -17.14
CA ILE A 28 -22.28 8.23 -16.79
C ILE A 28 -22.35 7.26 -18.00
N ASN A 29 -23.31 7.47 -18.91
CA ASN A 29 -23.58 6.59 -20.05
C ASN A 29 -22.94 7.06 -21.36
N ASP A 30 -22.14 8.13 -21.34
CA ASP A 30 -21.49 8.64 -22.54
C ASP A 30 -20.43 7.64 -23.06
N PRO A 31 -20.42 7.26 -24.35
CA PRO A 31 -19.37 6.43 -24.94
C PRO A 31 -17.96 7.04 -24.83
N PHE A 32 -17.86 8.33 -24.52
CA PHE A 32 -16.62 9.03 -24.17
C PHE A 32 -15.74 8.22 -23.21
N TRP A 33 -16.32 7.65 -22.15
CA TRP A 33 -15.55 6.96 -21.11
C TRP A 33 -14.81 5.73 -21.62
N ASN A 34 -15.39 5.01 -22.57
CA ASN A 34 -14.74 3.83 -23.15
C ASN A 34 -13.50 4.19 -23.96
N GLN A 35 -13.54 5.33 -24.66
CA GLN A 35 -12.42 5.85 -25.44
C GLN A 35 -11.39 6.50 -24.52
N PHE A 36 -11.84 7.32 -23.57
CA PHE A 36 -10.98 8.00 -22.61
C PHE A 36 -10.18 6.99 -21.78
N LEU A 37 -10.82 5.97 -21.20
CA LEU A 37 -10.13 4.99 -20.35
C LEU A 37 -9.30 3.95 -21.12
N SER A 38 -9.26 4.02 -22.45
CA SER A 38 -8.51 3.08 -23.29
C SER A 38 -7.05 3.48 -23.56
N PHE A 39 -6.59 4.63 -23.05
CA PHE A 39 -5.21 5.09 -23.22
C PHE A 39 -4.19 4.12 -22.63
N ARG A 40 -2.97 4.06 -23.18
CA ARG A 40 -1.86 3.29 -22.57
C ARG A 40 -0.86 4.17 -21.83
N ILE A 41 -1.04 4.33 -20.52
CA ILE A 41 -0.06 4.96 -19.61
C ILE A 41 0.79 3.88 -18.93
N GLN A 42 2.10 4.13 -18.84
CA GLN A 42 3.00 3.28 -18.07
C GLN A 42 2.72 3.45 -16.58
N SER A 43 2.48 2.34 -15.89
CA SER A 43 2.26 2.35 -14.46
C SER A 43 3.47 2.90 -13.71
N PRO A 44 3.32 3.93 -12.86
CA PRO A 44 4.44 4.51 -12.15
C PRO A 44 4.84 3.61 -10.97
N PHE A 45 5.75 2.67 -11.21
CA PHE A 45 6.32 1.82 -10.16
C PHE A 45 7.45 2.50 -9.36
N THR A 46 8.02 3.58 -9.90
CA THR A 46 9.05 4.36 -9.22
C THR A 46 8.54 5.74 -8.81
N THR A 47 9.08 6.24 -7.69
CA THR A 47 8.76 7.57 -7.16
C THR A 47 9.12 8.69 -8.14
N THR A 48 10.15 8.49 -8.98
CA THR A 48 10.54 9.43 -10.03
C THR A 48 9.50 9.49 -11.15
N HIS A 49 9.00 8.34 -11.62
CA HIS A 49 7.92 8.31 -12.61
C HIS A 49 6.63 8.91 -12.06
N SER A 50 6.30 8.68 -10.78
CA SER A 50 5.16 9.33 -10.14
C SER A 50 5.31 10.85 -10.12
N LYS A 51 6.48 11.37 -9.74
CA LYS A 51 6.72 12.84 -9.71
C LYS A 51 6.65 13.47 -11.09
N LEU A 52 7.26 12.84 -12.09
CA LEU A 52 7.19 13.33 -13.48
C LEU A 52 5.75 13.35 -14.01
N LEU A 53 4.96 12.34 -13.65
CA LEU A 53 3.54 12.29 -13.99
C LEU A 53 2.76 13.40 -13.27
N ASP A 54 3.02 13.60 -11.98
CA ASP A 54 2.39 14.67 -11.20
C ASP A 54 2.71 16.03 -11.84
N GLU A 55 3.99 16.35 -12.07
CA GLU A 55 4.46 17.61 -12.68
C GLU A 55 3.85 17.86 -14.06
N ALA A 56 3.76 16.83 -14.91
CA ALA A 56 3.16 16.94 -16.23
C ALA A 56 1.65 17.22 -16.16
N CYS A 57 0.96 16.66 -15.15
CA CYS A 57 -0.47 16.80 -14.96
C CYS A 57 -0.89 18.03 -14.16
N LEU A 58 0.03 18.73 -13.47
CA LEU A 58 -0.30 19.85 -12.56
C LEU A 58 -1.19 20.92 -13.21
N THR A 59 -0.86 21.37 -14.42
CA THR A 59 -1.62 22.43 -15.11
C THR A 59 -3.06 22.01 -15.43
N TYR A 60 -3.25 20.74 -15.80
CA TYR A 60 -4.55 20.14 -16.07
C TYR A 60 -5.37 19.95 -14.80
N LEU A 61 -4.72 19.50 -13.71
CA LEU A 61 -5.35 19.32 -12.40
C LEU A 61 -5.81 20.66 -11.81
N GLN A 62 -5.03 21.74 -11.99
CA GLN A 62 -5.42 23.10 -11.59
C GLN A 62 -6.68 23.58 -12.33
N GLN A 63 -6.75 23.37 -13.64
CA GLN A 63 -7.94 23.72 -14.44
C GLN A 63 -9.14 22.86 -14.04
N PHE A 64 -8.92 21.57 -13.84
CA PHE A 64 -9.96 20.63 -13.42
C PHE A 64 -10.56 21.03 -12.07
N ALA A 65 -9.74 21.42 -11.10
CA ALA A 65 -10.20 21.85 -9.78
C ALA A 65 -11.12 23.08 -9.82
N LEU A 66 -10.88 24.02 -10.75
CA LEU A 66 -11.73 25.20 -10.91
C LEU A 66 -13.09 24.86 -11.54
N ASN A 67 -13.13 23.88 -12.44
CA ASN A 67 -14.31 23.52 -13.22
C ASN A 67 -15.18 22.44 -12.55
N ASN A 68 -14.55 21.53 -11.80
CA ASN A 68 -15.22 20.39 -11.14
C ASN A 68 -16.41 20.76 -10.24
N PRO A 69 -16.41 21.88 -9.46
CA PRO A 69 -17.59 22.28 -8.70
C PRO A 69 -18.86 22.51 -9.54
N LYS A 70 -18.72 22.74 -10.85
CA LYS A 70 -19.85 22.96 -11.77
C LYS A 70 -20.17 21.72 -12.61
N THR A 71 -19.17 20.91 -12.95
CA THR A 71 -19.34 19.78 -13.86
C THR A 71 -19.60 18.45 -13.16
N ASN A 72 -19.14 18.32 -11.90
CA ASN A 72 -19.17 17.08 -11.13
C ASN A 72 -18.58 15.87 -11.86
N ASN A 73 -17.63 16.11 -12.78
CA ASN A 73 -16.98 15.06 -13.58
C ASN A 73 -16.15 14.09 -12.71
N TYR A 74 -15.71 14.55 -11.53
CA TYR A 74 -15.04 13.69 -10.55
C TYR A 74 -16.00 12.67 -9.92
N GLY A 75 -17.20 13.09 -9.51
CA GLY A 75 -18.23 12.20 -8.96
C GLY A 75 -18.67 11.15 -9.97
N THR A 76 -18.89 11.56 -11.22
CA THR A 76 -19.27 10.62 -12.30
C THR A 76 -18.16 9.62 -12.60
N LEU A 77 -16.88 10.02 -12.56
CA LEU A 77 -15.76 9.10 -12.72
C LEU A 77 -15.69 8.05 -11.60
N ILE A 78 -16.01 8.43 -10.35
CA ILE A 78 -16.08 7.47 -9.24
C ILE A 78 -17.20 6.45 -9.45
N GLU A 79 -18.37 6.90 -9.90
CA GLU A 79 -19.49 5.99 -10.20
C GLU A 79 -19.15 5.03 -11.33
N ILE A 80 -18.43 5.50 -12.36
CA ILE A 80 -17.95 4.66 -13.46
C ILE A 80 -16.93 3.65 -12.96
N PHE A 81 -15.98 4.06 -12.12
CA PHE A 81 -15.05 3.15 -11.47
C PHE A 81 -15.81 2.09 -10.68
N ASN A 82 -16.81 2.46 -9.87
CA ASN A 82 -17.61 1.52 -9.10
C ASN A 82 -18.35 0.52 -10.02
N ARG A 83 -18.91 1.01 -11.14
CA ARG A 83 -19.54 0.14 -12.15
C ARG A 83 -18.54 -0.84 -12.75
N LEU A 84 -17.37 -0.36 -13.19
CA LEU A 84 -16.34 -1.21 -13.80
C LEU A 84 -15.77 -2.22 -12.80
N ALA A 85 -15.51 -1.81 -11.56
CA ALA A 85 -15.04 -2.68 -10.49
C ALA A 85 -16.05 -3.78 -10.16
N ASN A 86 -17.36 -3.50 -10.23
CA ASN A 86 -18.39 -4.53 -10.10
C ASN A 86 -18.40 -5.49 -11.29
N VAL A 87 -18.28 -4.99 -12.53
CA VAL A 87 -18.24 -5.84 -13.74
C VAL A 87 -17.01 -6.76 -13.75
N ILE A 88 -15.86 -6.31 -13.27
CA ILE A 88 -14.66 -7.17 -13.17
C ILE A 88 -14.90 -8.39 -12.29
N ARG A 89 -15.76 -8.29 -11.27
CA ARG A 89 -16.08 -9.42 -10.38
C ARG A 89 -16.78 -10.54 -11.12
N ASP A 90 -17.63 -10.20 -12.10
CA ASP A 90 -18.39 -11.15 -12.89
C ASP A 90 -17.60 -11.61 -14.13
N GLU A 91 -16.82 -10.72 -14.75
CA GLU A 91 -16.13 -10.94 -16.03
C GLU A 91 -14.60 -10.78 -15.94
N TYR A 92 -13.94 -11.48 -15.00
CA TYR A 92 -12.49 -11.38 -14.77
C TYR A 92 -11.63 -11.66 -16.02
N ASN A 93 -12.11 -12.49 -16.95
CA ASN A 93 -11.37 -12.86 -18.16
C ASN A 93 -11.16 -11.69 -19.13
N ASN A 94 -11.91 -10.59 -18.99
CA ASN A 94 -11.82 -9.47 -19.90
C ASN A 94 -10.72 -8.47 -19.48
N HIS A 95 -9.49 -8.71 -19.95
CA HIS A 95 -8.33 -7.86 -19.66
C HIS A 95 -8.53 -6.39 -20.03
N ILE A 96 -9.42 -6.08 -20.97
CA ILE A 96 -9.72 -4.69 -21.36
C ILE A 96 -10.39 -3.95 -20.21
N ILE A 97 -11.32 -4.60 -19.49
CA ILE A 97 -12.05 -3.99 -18.38
C ILE A 97 -11.12 -3.78 -17.19
N ILE A 98 -10.23 -4.76 -16.89
CA ILE A 98 -9.17 -4.62 -15.87
C ILE A 98 -8.33 -3.38 -16.18
N TYR A 99 -7.94 -3.23 -17.43
CA TYR A 99 -7.12 -2.11 -17.87
C TYR A 99 -7.84 -0.76 -17.79
N GLN A 100 -9.09 -0.68 -18.23
CA GLN A 100 -9.92 0.54 -18.11
C GLN A 100 -10.16 0.92 -16.64
N THR A 101 -10.36 -0.06 -15.77
CA THR A 101 -10.56 0.16 -14.33
C THR A 101 -9.29 0.66 -13.67
N TYR A 102 -8.14 0.08 -14.03
CA TYR A 102 -6.83 0.58 -13.60
C TYR A 102 -6.65 2.06 -14.02
N ASN A 103 -6.94 2.40 -15.28
CA ASN A 103 -6.80 3.76 -15.78
C ASN A 103 -7.74 4.75 -15.08
N ALA A 104 -9.00 4.35 -14.84
CA ALA A 104 -9.95 5.17 -14.08
C ALA A 104 -9.43 5.44 -12.67
N LEU A 105 -8.91 4.40 -12.01
CA LEU A 105 -8.37 4.51 -10.66
C LEU A 105 -7.11 5.37 -10.58
N LEU A 106 -6.23 5.27 -11.57
CA LEU A 106 -5.03 6.11 -11.68
C LEU A 106 -5.40 7.60 -11.79
N ILE A 107 -6.38 7.92 -12.63
CA ILE A 107 -6.88 9.31 -12.77
C ILE A 107 -7.50 9.78 -11.45
N LEU A 108 -8.32 8.94 -10.82
CA LEU A 108 -8.89 9.24 -9.51
C LEU A 108 -7.80 9.46 -8.46
N ARG A 109 -6.71 8.69 -8.46
CA ARG A 109 -5.56 8.91 -7.56
C ARG A 109 -4.92 10.27 -7.75
N LEU A 110 -4.64 10.64 -9.01
CA LEU A 110 -3.97 11.91 -9.30
C LEU A 110 -4.83 13.10 -8.86
N ILE A 111 -6.13 13.03 -9.14
CA ILE A 111 -7.08 14.08 -8.73
C ILE A 111 -7.25 14.12 -7.21
N THR A 112 -7.45 12.97 -6.55
CA THR A 112 -7.58 12.91 -5.08
C THR A 112 -6.35 13.46 -4.37
N LYS A 113 -5.15 13.04 -4.81
CA LYS A 113 -3.89 13.53 -4.26
C LYS A 113 -3.79 15.06 -4.37
N PHE A 114 -4.07 15.60 -5.55
CA PHE A 114 -4.04 17.04 -5.79
C PHE A 114 -5.05 17.80 -4.92
N PHE A 115 -6.28 17.30 -4.80
CA PHE A 115 -7.27 17.93 -3.95
C PHE A 115 -6.83 17.89 -2.47
N ILE A 116 -6.25 16.80 -1.98
CA ILE A 116 -5.76 16.68 -0.59
C ILE A 116 -4.64 17.69 -0.30
N GLU A 117 -3.82 18.02 -1.29
CA GLU A 117 -2.73 19.00 -1.15
C GLU A 117 -3.23 20.46 -1.12
N ILE A 118 -4.36 20.76 -1.77
CA ILE A 118 -4.83 22.15 -2.01
C ILE A 118 -6.01 22.54 -1.14
N ASP A 119 -6.99 21.65 -0.99
CA ASP A 119 -8.27 21.94 -0.36
C ASP A 119 -8.34 21.50 1.10
N SER A 120 -9.25 22.14 1.85
CA SER A 120 -9.59 21.70 3.20
C SER A 120 -10.47 20.43 3.16
N GLU A 121 -10.41 19.62 4.21
CA GLU A 121 -11.14 18.35 4.29
C GLU A 121 -12.67 18.49 4.02
N GLN A 122 -13.27 19.61 4.41
CA GLN A 122 -14.70 19.86 4.21
C GLN A 122 -15.06 20.03 2.73
N ASN A 123 -14.20 20.70 1.95
CA ASN A 123 -14.37 20.87 0.52
C ASN A 123 -14.12 19.54 -0.21
N LEU A 124 -13.16 18.75 0.26
CA LEU A 124 -12.95 17.39 -0.25
C LEU A 124 -14.20 16.55 -0.14
N TYR A 125 -14.82 16.53 1.05
CA TYR A 125 -16.04 15.77 1.28
C TYR A 125 -17.18 16.21 0.35
N SER A 126 -17.26 17.50 -0.01
CA SER A 126 -18.27 17.99 -0.97
C SER A 126 -18.09 17.45 -2.38
N TYR A 127 -16.86 17.19 -2.84
CA TYR A 127 -16.63 16.57 -4.16
C TYR A 127 -17.01 15.09 -4.21
N PHE A 128 -17.26 14.47 -3.05
CA PHE A 128 -17.78 13.11 -2.92
C PHE A 128 -19.29 13.08 -2.59
N LEU A 129 -20.02 14.17 -2.84
CA LEU A 129 -21.49 14.18 -2.74
C LEU A 129 -22.07 14.14 -4.16
N SER A 130 -22.92 13.14 -4.43
CA SER A 130 -23.72 13.12 -5.67
C SER A 130 -24.86 14.13 -5.55
N GLU A 131 -25.20 14.78 -6.66
CA GLU A 131 -26.29 15.77 -6.73
C GLU A 131 -27.68 15.13 -6.50
N ASP A 132 -27.80 13.81 -6.66
CA ASP A 132 -29.04 13.09 -6.50
C ASP A 132 -29.35 12.78 -5.03
N ILE A 133 -29.95 13.78 -4.38
CA ILE A 133 -30.62 13.67 -3.09
C ILE A 133 -31.88 12.80 -3.26
N SER A 134 -31.76 11.49 -3.07
CA SER A 134 -32.85 10.68 -2.50
C SER A 134 -32.37 9.29 -2.09
N SER A 135 -32.65 8.92 -0.83
CA SER A 135 -32.60 7.55 -0.29
C SER A 135 -31.23 6.85 -0.23
N GLU A 136 -30.44 7.23 0.78
CA GLU A 136 -29.70 6.41 1.75
C GLU A 136 -28.43 7.17 2.18
N ARG A 137 -28.17 7.21 3.49
CA ARG A 137 -27.19 8.10 4.14
C ARG A 137 -25.73 7.67 3.92
N ILE A 138 -25.39 7.12 2.77
CA ILE A 138 -24.07 6.59 2.45
C ILE A 138 -23.39 7.57 1.50
N SER A 139 -22.29 8.19 1.94
CA SER A 139 -21.52 9.08 1.06
C SER A 139 -20.90 8.29 -0.08
N LEU A 140 -20.82 8.87 -1.28
CA LEU A 140 -20.17 8.25 -2.43
C LEU A 140 -18.70 7.90 -2.11
N MET A 141 -18.07 8.64 -1.19
CA MET A 141 -16.78 8.26 -0.61
C MET A 141 -16.79 6.91 0.12
N THR A 142 -17.83 6.62 0.90
CA THR A 142 -17.96 5.34 1.62
C THR A 142 -18.10 4.19 0.62
N ILE A 143 -18.91 4.39 -0.44
CA ILE A 143 -19.08 3.41 -1.53
C ILE A 143 -17.75 3.19 -2.27
N PHE A 144 -17.01 4.27 -2.52
CA PHE A 144 -15.71 4.21 -3.18
C PHE A 144 -14.70 3.38 -2.34
N VAL A 145 -14.56 3.68 -1.05
CA VAL A 145 -13.65 2.94 -0.15
C VAL A 145 -14.08 1.47 -0.01
N ASP A 146 -15.37 1.19 0.15
CA ASP A 146 -15.91 -0.18 0.17
C ASP A 146 -15.57 -0.93 -1.13
N THR A 147 -15.72 -0.26 -2.28
CA THR A 147 -15.39 -0.84 -3.58
C THR A 147 -13.90 -1.14 -3.71
N LEU A 148 -13.02 -0.26 -3.23
CA LEU A 148 -11.57 -0.51 -3.19
C LEU A 148 -11.20 -1.72 -2.32
N PHE A 149 -11.82 -1.84 -1.15
CA PHE A 149 -11.60 -2.98 -0.23
C PHE A 149 -12.05 -4.28 -0.88
N ARG A 150 -13.27 -4.30 -1.42
CA ARG A 150 -13.81 -5.47 -2.12
C ARG A 150 -12.97 -5.85 -3.34
N THR A 151 -12.43 -4.88 -4.07
CA THR A 151 -11.56 -5.14 -5.23
C THR A 151 -10.26 -5.82 -4.80
N THR A 152 -9.65 -5.39 -3.70
CA THR A 152 -8.46 -6.06 -3.13
C THR A 152 -8.77 -7.48 -2.67
N ILE A 153 -9.93 -7.72 -2.06
CA ILE A 153 -10.29 -9.03 -1.50
C ILE A 153 -10.72 -10.04 -2.58
N MET A 154 -11.57 -9.61 -3.52
CA MET A 154 -12.25 -10.51 -4.45
C MET A 154 -11.41 -10.84 -5.69
N LEU A 155 -10.49 -9.95 -6.08
CA LEU A 155 -9.72 -10.10 -7.30
C LEU A 155 -8.47 -10.96 -7.05
N PRO A 156 -8.23 -12.05 -7.82
CA PRO A 156 -6.98 -12.78 -7.71
C PRO A 156 -5.80 -11.90 -8.14
N VAL A 157 -4.63 -12.15 -7.56
CA VAL A 157 -3.39 -11.43 -7.89
C VAL A 157 -2.66 -12.21 -8.99
N ASP A 158 -2.89 -11.80 -10.24
CA ASP A 158 -2.26 -12.32 -11.44
C ASP A 158 -1.43 -11.22 -12.12
N SER A 159 -0.68 -11.55 -13.17
CA SER A 159 0.17 -10.60 -13.89
C SER A 159 -0.59 -9.38 -14.44
N TYR A 160 -1.87 -9.54 -14.77
CA TYR A 160 -2.73 -8.48 -15.31
C TYR A 160 -3.41 -7.64 -14.22
N SER A 161 -3.76 -8.23 -13.08
CA SER A 161 -4.41 -7.53 -11.96
C SER A 161 -3.41 -6.92 -10.98
N TYR A 162 -2.14 -7.31 -11.03
CA TYR A 162 -1.09 -6.80 -10.13
C TYR A 162 -1.01 -5.26 -10.10
N ALA A 163 -1.02 -4.63 -11.28
CA ALA A 163 -0.98 -3.17 -11.37
C ALA A 163 -2.23 -2.51 -10.77
N LEU A 164 -3.40 -3.14 -10.94
CA LEU A 164 -4.65 -2.68 -10.35
C LEU A 164 -4.62 -2.78 -8.82
N HIS A 165 -4.17 -3.91 -8.27
CA HIS A 165 -4.01 -4.08 -6.83
C HIS A 165 -3.07 -3.03 -6.23
N LEU A 166 -1.92 -2.78 -6.86
CA LEU A 166 -0.98 -1.76 -6.41
C LEU A 166 -1.59 -0.35 -6.46
N GLU A 167 -2.36 -0.04 -7.49
CA GLU A 167 -3.07 1.24 -7.62
C GLU A 167 -4.16 1.41 -6.56
N VAL A 168 -4.88 0.34 -6.21
CA VAL A 168 -5.83 0.33 -5.10
C VAL A 168 -5.14 0.63 -3.77
N LEU A 169 -4.00 0.00 -3.48
CA LEU A 169 -3.27 0.30 -2.24
C LEU A 169 -2.75 1.74 -2.22
N ASN A 170 -2.23 2.23 -3.33
CA ASN A 170 -1.73 3.61 -3.43
C ASN A 170 -2.84 4.66 -3.32
N THR A 171 -4.04 4.40 -3.86
CA THR A 171 -5.19 5.30 -3.69
C THR A 171 -5.66 5.34 -2.25
N LEU A 172 -5.73 4.20 -1.57
CA LEU A 172 -6.06 4.16 -0.14
C LEU A 172 -5.01 4.90 0.70
N LEU A 173 -3.72 4.73 0.41
CA LEU A 173 -2.65 5.48 1.07
C LEU A 173 -2.76 6.98 0.82
N SER A 174 -3.08 7.39 -0.42
CA SER A 174 -3.30 8.80 -0.77
C SER A 174 -4.49 9.40 -0.02
N LEU A 175 -5.56 8.65 0.24
CA LEU A 175 -6.68 9.13 1.06
C LEU A 175 -6.28 9.29 2.54
N LEU A 176 -5.47 8.37 3.07
CA LEU A 176 -4.99 8.42 4.45
C LEU A 176 -3.95 9.53 4.67
N SER A 177 -3.22 9.95 3.64
CA SER A 177 -2.21 11.01 3.75
C SER A 177 -2.79 12.39 4.05
N ILE A 178 -4.12 12.55 4.11
CA ILE A 178 -4.76 13.81 4.53
C ILE A 178 -4.25 14.31 5.88
N GLN A 179 -3.85 13.41 6.80
CA GLN A 179 -3.30 13.81 8.09
C GLN A 179 -1.99 14.60 7.95
N MET A 180 -1.19 14.36 6.90
CA MET A 180 0.05 15.09 6.67
C MET A 180 -0.20 16.51 6.15
N CYS A 181 -1.31 16.71 5.43
CA CYS A 181 -1.69 17.99 4.84
C CYS A 181 -2.60 18.83 5.77
N ALA A 182 -3.21 18.19 6.78
CA ALA A 182 -4.05 18.87 7.75
C ALA A 182 -3.22 19.83 8.62
N LYS A 183 -3.55 21.13 8.55
CA LYS A 183 -2.92 22.19 9.35
C LYS A 183 -3.28 22.10 10.85
N GLU A 184 -4.36 21.39 11.17
CA GLU A 184 -4.84 21.16 12.52
C GLU A 184 -4.92 19.65 12.77
N ALA A 185 -4.45 19.20 13.94
CA ALA A 185 -4.61 17.83 14.41
C ALA A 185 -6.09 17.57 14.75
N LEU A 186 -6.94 17.47 13.73
CA LEU A 186 -8.34 17.11 13.88
C LEU A 186 -8.38 15.67 14.40
N LEU A 187 -8.76 15.52 15.67
CA LEU A 187 -8.92 14.23 16.35
C LEU A 187 -9.93 13.31 15.65
N ILE A 188 -10.76 13.84 14.73
CA ILE A 188 -11.79 13.12 14.00
C ILE A 188 -11.89 13.71 12.59
N SER A 189 -11.06 13.26 11.66
CA SER A 189 -11.29 13.51 10.23
C SER A 189 -12.46 12.65 9.76
N SER A 190 -13.36 13.25 8.99
CA SER A 190 -14.47 12.57 8.31
C SER A 190 -13.99 11.39 7.47
N ILE A 191 -12.83 11.53 6.81
CA ILE A 191 -12.23 10.46 6.00
C ILE A 191 -11.84 9.27 6.88
N TYR A 192 -11.09 9.49 7.96
CA TYR A 192 -10.73 8.38 8.84
C TYR A 192 -11.94 7.80 9.59
N SER A 193 -12.97 8.61 9.85
CA SER A 193 -14.22 8.10 10.42
C SER A 193 -14.88 7.07 9.50
N ILE A 194 -14.74 7.21 8.17
CA ILE A 194 -15.20 6.22 7.20
C ILE A 194 -14.40 4.92 7.37
N PHE A 195 -13.06 5.01 7.32
CA PHE A 195 -12.17 3.85 7.45
C PHE A 195 -12.35 3.08 8.76
N MET A 196 -12.62 3.79 9.87
CA MET A 196 -12.66 3.19 11.22
C MET A 196 -14.05 2.76 11.68
N HIS A 197 -15.12 3.45 11.25
CA HIS A 197 -16.46 3.29 11.84
C HIS A 197 -17.60 3.04 10.84
N ARG A 198 -17.43 3.34 9.55
CA ARG A 198 -18.53 3.22 8.58
C ARG A 198 -18.46 1.98 7.69
N LEU A 199 -17.40 1.18 7.78
CA LEU A 199 -17.24 -0.05 7.02
C LEU A 199 -17.67 -1.27 7.83
N ASP A 200 -18.10 -2.32 7.13
CA ASP A 200 -18.48 -3.58 7.75
C ASP A 200 -17.27 -4.23 8.44
N PRO A 201 -17.40 -4.72 9.70
CA PRO A 201 -16.29 -5.33 10.43
C PRO A 201 -15.76 -6.59 9.74
N LEU A 202 -16.63 -7.38 9.10
CA LEU A 202 -16.22 -8.56 8.33
C LEU A 202 -15.30 -8.18 7.16
N LEU A 203 -15.68 -7.14 6.41
CA LEU A 203 -14.88 -6.62 5.30
C LEU A 203 -13.51 -6.15 5.79
N ILE A 204 -13.45 -5.47 6.94
CA ILE A 204 -12.20 -5.03 7.56
C ILE A 204 -11.28 -6.22 7.91
N SER A 205 -11.84 -7.31 8.43
CA SER A 205 -11.05 -8.51 8.74
C SER A 205 -10.55 -9.24 7.51
N GLU A 206 -11.40 -9.43 6.50
CA GLU A 206 -10.97 -10.01 5.25
C GLU A 206 -9.92 -9.13 4.55
N PHE A 207 -10.06 -7.81 4.65
CA PHE A 207 -9.07 -6.87 4.14
C PHE A 207 -7.73 -6.97 4.89
N THR A 208 -7.74 -6.97 6.23
CA THR A 208 -6.49 -7.15 7.01
C THR A 208 -5.83 -8.50 6.74
N ARG A 209 -6.63 -9.56 6.61
CA ARG A 209 -6.16 -10.88 6.21
C ARG A 209 -5.49 -10.85 4.84
N THR A 210 -6.12 -10.26 3.84
CA THR A 210 -5.60 -10.21 2.46
C THR A 210 -4.32 -9.39 2.36
N LEU A 211 -4.20 -8.28 3.09
CA LEU A 211 -2.94 -7.52 3.18
C LEU A 211 -1.79 -8.33 3.78
N LEU A 212 -2.07 -9.10 4.83
CA LEU A 212 -1.09 -10.02 5.42
C LEU A 212 -0.78 -11.18 4.48
N GLU A 213 -1.76 -11.72 3.76
CA GLU A 213 -1.51 -12.75 2.74
C GLU A 213 -0.67 -12.23 1.57
N HIS A 214 -0.85 -10.97 1.13
CA HIS A 214 0.01 -10.33 0.15
C HIS A 214 1.45 -10.22 0.65
N PHE A 215 1.62 -9.88 1.94
CA PHE A 215 2.93 -9.88 2.57
C PHE A 215 3.55 -11.27 2.64
N ILE A 216 2.78 -12.30 2.98
CA ILE A 216 3.27 -13.68 3.09
C ILE A 216 3.62 -14.27 1.72
N LYS A 217 2.84 -13.97 0.68
CA LYS A 217 3.05 -14.54 -0.66
C LYS A 217 4.25 -13.94 -1.39
N GLN A 218 4.68 -12.72 -1.05
CA GLN A 218 5.78 -11.99 -1.71
C GLN A 218 5.73 -12.17 -3.24
N ILE A 219 4.62 -11.78 -3.86
CA ILE A 219 4.46 -11.92 -5.31
C ILE A 219 5.39 -10.92 -6.00
N GLU A 220 6.30 -11.44 -6.83
CA GLU A 220 7.21 -10.62 -7.64
C GLU A 220 6.44 -9.80 -8.68
N CYS A 221 6.91 -8.57 -8.92
CA CYS A 221 6.36 -7.71 -9.96
C CYS A 221 6.50 -8.39 -11.34
N PRO A 222 5.40 -8.53 -12.11
CA PRO A 222 5.45 -9.13 -13.44
C PRO A 222 6.47 -8.44 -14.36
N SER A 223 7.32 -9.23 -15.00
CA SER A 223 8.42 -8.71 -15.83
C SER A 223 7.97 -7.81 -16.98
N PHE A 224 6.78 -7.97 -17.56
CA PHE A 224 6.25 -7.07 -18.59
C PHE A 224 6.06 -5.62 -18.10
N LEU A 225 5.76 -5.44 -16.81
CA LEU A 225 5.58 -4.13 -16.18
C LEU A 225 6.93 -3.44 -15.94
N LEU A 226 7.99 -4.22 -15.74
CA LEU A 226 9.37 -3.76 -15.59
C LEU A 226 10.11 -3.63 -16.93
N ALA A 227 9.91 -4.54 -17.88
CA ALA A 227 10.67 -4.69 -19.13
C ALA A 227 10.38 -3.60 -20.16
N ASN A 228 9.22 -2.95 -20.11
CA ASN A 228 8.96 -1.76 -20.94
C ASN A 228 9.83 -0.54 -20.53
N SER A 229 10.69 -0.67 -19.51
CA SER A 229 11.77 0.28 -19.20
C SER A 229 13.13 -0.07 -19.83
N ILE A 230 13.29 -1.29 -20.37
CA ILE A 230 14.58 -1.83 -20.85
C ILE A 230 14.64 -1.87 -22.39
N ASP A 231 13.51 -1.95 -23.08
CA ASP A 231 13.44 -2.02 -24.55
C ASP A 231 13.41 -0.65 -25.25
N GLU A 232 14.20 0.32 -24.76
CA GLU A 232 14.65 1.48 -25.56
C GLU A 232 16.04 1.27 -26.19
N THR A 233 16.58 0.05 -26.18
CA THR A 233 17.95 -0.24 -26.66
C THR A 233 18.11 -0.27 -28.19
N LYS A 234 17.10 0.14 -28.97
CA LYS A 234 17.25 0.29 -30.44
C LYS A 234 17.33 1.72 -30.97
N ASN A 235 17.24 2.76 -30.12
CA ASN A 235 17.48 4.14 -30.56
C ASN A 235 18.52 4.85 -29.66
N PRO A 236 19.63 5.37 -30.23
CA PRO A 236 20.76 5.89 -29.46
C PRO A 236 20.51 7.36 -29.07
N SER A 237 19.66 7.60 -28.09
CA SER A 237 19.50 8.92 -27.47
C SER A 237 18.71 8.82 -26.16
N GLY A 238 19.34 8.28 -25.11
CA GLY A 238 18.67 8.02 -23.83
C GLY A 238 19.62 7.84 -22.65
N SER A 239 20.58 8.75 -22.47
CA SER A 239 21.59 8.72 -21.40
C SER A 239 21.07 9.23 -20.04
N LEU A 240 19.86 8.85 -19.61
CA LEU A 240 19.31 9.33 -18.33
C LEU A 240 18.85 8.24 -17.35
N PHE A 241 18.71 6.99 -17.78
CA PHE A 241 18.18 5.95 -16.89
C PHE A 241 19.22 5.25 -15.99
N LYS A 242 20.54 5.43 -16.24
CA LYS A 242 21.59 5.01 -15.30
C LYS A 242 21.86 6.01 -14.17
N ILE A 243 21.27 7.20 -14.25
CA ILE A 243 21.49 8.27 -13.25
C ILE A 243 20.30 8.35 -12.27
N GLY A 244 19.09 7.95 -12.68
CA GLY A 244 17.89 8.01 -11.84
C GLY A 244 17.89 7.08 -10.61
N GLN A 245 18.53 5.90 -10.68
CA GLN A 245 18.67 5.00 -9.53
C GLN A 245 19.68 5.51 -8.49
N SER A 246 20.72 6.22 -8.90
CA SER A 246 21.68 6.85 -7.97
C SER A 246 21.09 8.11 -7.31
N VAL A 247 20.24 8.85 -8.01
CA VAL A 247 19.68 10.12 -7.51
C VAL A 247 18.43 9.90 -6.65
N ALA A 248 17.69 8.79 -6.80
CA ALA A 248 16.54 8.50 -5.95
C ALA A 248 16.90 8.28 -4.46
N ASN A 249 18.08 7.71 -4.18
CA ASN A 249 18.64 7.64 -2.82
C ASN A 249 19.01 9.02 -2.26
N SER A 250 19.31 9.99 -3.12
CA SER A 250 19.74 11.34 -2.73
C SER A 250 18.59 12.30 -2.40
N LEU A 251 17.35 11.97 -2.76
CA LEU A 251 16.20 12.88 -2.56
C LEU A 251 15.34 12.52 -1.33
N TRP A 252 15.37 11.27 -0.88
CA TRP A 252 14.78 10.88 0.42
C TRP A 252 15.68 11.22 1.62
N SER A 253 16.98 11.48 1.41
CA SER A 253 17.84 12.06 2.46
C SER A 253 17.49 13.52 2.78
N VAL A 254 16.83 14.23 1.85
CA VAL A 254 16.52 15.67 2.00
C VAL A 254 15.18 15.91 2.73
N VAL A 255 14.22 14.97 2.64
CA VAL A 255 12.93 15.08 3.36
C VAL A 255 12.98 14.44 4.76
N THR A 256 13.98 13.58 5.00
CA THR A 256 14.34 13.15 6.36
C THR A 256 15.19 14.26 6.99
N LEU A 257 14.56 15.22 7.68
CA LEU A 257 15.18 16.40 8.28
C LEU A 257 16.56 16.11 8.95
N GLY A 258 17.64 16.26 8.18
CA GLY A 258 18.98 16.61 8.64
C GLY A 258 19.88 15.54 9.30
N MET A 259 19.84 14.24 8.95
CA MET A 259 20.70 13.26 9.65
C MET A 259 21.12 11.98 8.88
N SER A 260 21.62 12.10 7.64
CA SER A 260 22.39 11.00 7.01
C SER A 260 23.66 11.52 6.35
N SER A 261 24.79 11.46 7.09
CA SER A 261 26.11 11.63 6.49
C SER A 261 26.49 10.38 5.72
N SER A 262 26.77 10.59 4.44
CA SER A 262 27.21 9.63 3.43
C SER A 262 28.30 8.65 3.88
N SER A 263 28.12 7.36 3.58
CA SER A 263 29.22 6.46 3.22
C SER A 263 28.94 5.88 1.84
N THR A 264 29.58 6.47 0.83
CA THR A 264 29.85 5.85 -0.46
C THR A 264 30.80 4.69 -0.22
N SER A 265 30.28 3.48 0.01
CA SER A 265 31.06 2.25 -0.12
C SER A 265 30.87 1.68 -1.52
N ILE A 266 31.97 1.35 -2.16
CA ILE A 266 32.04 0.66 -3.43
C ILE A 266 31.44 -0.74 -3.18
N ILE A 267 30.22 -0.95 -3.65
CA ILE A 267 29.45 -2.19 -3.43
C ILE A 267 29.97 -3.26 -4.39
N ASN A 268 30.51 -4.34 -3.83
CA ASN A 268 30.87 -5.57 -4.57
C ASN A 268 29.60 -6.23 -5.14
N ASP A 269 29.72 -6.79 -6.35
CA ASP A 269 28.65 -7.31 -7.23
C ASP A 269 27.70 -8.38 -6.64
N GLU A 270 27.91 -8.91 -5.42
CA GLU A 270 27.09 -9.98 -4.83
C GLU A 270 25.95 -9.48 -3.91
N THR A 271 25.99 -8.24 -3.41
CA THR A 271 24.89 -7.68 -2.58
C THR A 271 23.83 -6.94 -3.39
N ILE A 272 24.06 -6.76 -4.69
CA ILE A 272 23.11 -6.15 -5.62
C ILE A 272 21.88 -7.05 -5.79
N THR A 273 22.05 -8.38 -5.79
CA THR A 273 20.94 -9.32 -6.04
C THR A 273 19.92 -9.40 -4.90
N THR A 274 20.29 -9.09 -3.66
CA THR A 274 19.38 -9.15 -2.50
C THR A 274 18.61 -7.87 -2.27
N ILE A 275 19.20 -6.72 -2.62
CA ILE A 275 18.51 -5.42 -2.55
C ILE A 275 17.55 -5.28 -3.74
N ASP A 276 17.94 -5.78 -4.92
CA ASP A 276 17.07 -5.83 -6.10
C ASP A 276 15.87 -6.77 -5.89
N SER A 277 16.05 -7.90 -5.20
CA SER A 277 14.92 -8.81 -4.90
C SER A 277 13.92 -8.19 -3.92
N ILE A 278 14.36 -7.46 -2.89
CA ILE A 278 13.46 -6.76 -1.95
C ILE A 278 12.68 -5.64 -2.66
N ASN A 279 13.30 -4.98 -3.63
CA ASN A 279 12.67 -3.92 -4.43
C ASN A 279 11.65 -4.45 -5.45
N ASN A 280 11.71 -5.73 -5.83
CA ASN A 280 10.78 -6.31 -6.81
C ASN A 280 9.39 -6.61 -6.23
N HIS A 281 9.24 -6.63 -4.91
CA HIS A 281 7.99 -6.95 -4.22
C HIS A 281 7.22 -5.68 -3.81
N HIS A 282 6.85 -4.84 -4.80
CA HIS A 282 6.18 -3.57 -4.51
C HIS A 282 4.82 -3.77 -3.82
N LEU A 283 4.05 -4.80 -4.19
CA LEU A 283 2.72 -5.05 -3.62
C LEU A 283 2.78 -5.41 -2.13
N SER A 284 3.71 -6.29 -1.73
CA SER A 284 3.86 -6.70 -0.34
C SER A 284 4.35 -5.54 0.53
N ASN A 285 5.31 -4.76 0.04
CA ASN A 285 5.78 -3.58 0.75
C ASN A 285 4.63 -2.59 0.97
N GLN A 286 3.86 -2.25 -0.07
CA GLN A 286 2.72 -1.34 0.07
C GLN A 286 1.62 -1.91 0.98
N SER A 287 1.38 -3.22 0.96
CA SER A 287 0.36 -3.84 1.82
C SER A 287 0.73 -3.76 3.30
N ILE A 288 2.01 -3.99 3.65
CA ILE A 288 2.49 -3.82 5.03
C ILE A 288 2.36 -2.36 5.46
N HIS A 289 2.82 -1.40 4.64
CA HIS A 289 2.74 0.02 4.99
C HIS A 289 1.29 0.42 5.31
N LEU A 290 0.36 0.06 4.43
CA LEU A 290 -1.05 0.37 4.61
C LEU A 290 -1.62 -0.31 5.87
N LEU A 291 -1.26 -1.58 6.12
CA LEU A 291 -1.67 -2.29 7.33
C LEU A 291 -1.14 -1.61 8.60
N LEU A 292 0.13 -1.21 8.59
CA LEU A 292 0.77 -0.55 9.74
C LEU A 292 0.18 0.83 10.00
N ILE A 293 -0.08 1.62 8.95
CA ILE A 293 -0.78 2.90 9.04
C ILE A 293 -2.15 2.65 9.67
N LEU A 294 -2.99 1.81 9.05
CA LEU A 294 -4.33 1.52 9.54
C LEU A 294 -4.34 1.01 10.98
N SER A 295 -3.41 0.13 11.38
CA SER A 295 -3.36 -0.44 12.73
C SER A 295 -2.86 0.50 13.84
N ASN A 296 -2.13 1.57 13.47
CA ASN A 296 -1.53 2.51 14.41
C ASN A 296 -2.31 3.83 14.54
N HIS A 297 -3.29 4.11 13.68
CA HIS A 297 -4.22 5.22 13.87
C HIS A 297 -5.30 4.87 14.91
N PHE A 298 -5.87 5.90 15.58
CA PHE A 298 -6.91 5.75 16.62
C PHE A 298 -6.54 4.77 17.75
N THR A 299 -5.45 5.04 18.46
CA THR A 299 -5.05 4.28 19.65
C THR A 299 -5.78 4.69 20.94
N ASN A 300 -6.80 5.55 20.85
CA ASN A 300 -7.55 6.02 22.01
C ASN A 300 -8.55 4.95 22.50
N ASP A 301 -8.62 4.73 23.81
CA ASP A 301 -9.44 3.68 24.45
C ASP A 301 -10.95 3.77 24.17
N ILE A 302 -11.44 4.92 23.70
CA ILE A 302 -12.86 5.21 23.42
C ILE A 302 -13.31 4.61 22.08
N HIS A 303 -12.43 4.56 21.08
CA HIS A 303 -12.72 4.04 19.74
C HIS A 303 -11.67 3.00 19.38
N ARG A 304 -11.97 1.72 19.67
CA ARG A 304 -11.07 0.62 19.37
C ARG A 304 -10.91 0.48 17.86
N ASN A 305 -9.67 0.59 17.39
CA ASN A 305 -9.33 0.38 16.00
C ASN A 305 -9.62 -1.08 15.58
N PRO A 306 -10.53 -1.32 14.62
CA PRO A 306 -10.91 -2.66 14.21
C PRO A 306 -9.78 -3.41 13.48
N TYR A 307 -8.94 -2.71 12.71
CA TYR A 307 -7.77 -3.30 12.02
C TYR A 307 -6.74 -3.79 13.04
N ARG A 308 -6.52 -2.99 14.10
CA ARG A 308 -5.64 -3.37 15.20
C ARG A 308 -6.18 -4.58 15.94
N LEU A 309 -7.47 -4.63 16.25
CA LEU A 309 -8.07 -5.79 16.90
C LEU A 309 -7.92 -7.06 16.03
N ALA A 310 -8.20 -6.97 14.73
CA ALA A 310 -8.05 -8.09 13.81
C ALA A 310 -6.59 -8.59 13.73
N LEU A 311 -5.61 -7.68 13.68
CA LEU A 311 -4.18 -8.01 13.65
C LEU A 311 -3.69 -8.62 14.97
N LEU A 312 -4.24 -8.22 16.12
CA LEU A 312 -3.80 -8.72 17.42
C LEU A 312 -4.44 -10.05 17.82
N HIS A 313 -5.58 -10.42 17.22
CA HIS A 313 -6.38 -11.58 17.62
C HIS A 313 -6.58 -12.65 16.53
N PHE A 314 -5.85 -12.60 15.40
CA PHE A 314 -5.90 -13.69 14.42
C PHE A 314 -5.29 -14.98 14.97
N THR A 315 -5.74 -16.12 14.42
CA THR A 315 -5.35 -17.46 14.86
C THR A 315 -4.63 -18.24 13.76
N ASP A 316 -3.96 -19.33 14.15
CA ASP A 316 -3.29 -20.20 13.20
C ASP A 316 -4.31 -21.06 12.43
N THR A 317 -4.10 -21.23 11.12
CA THR A 317 -4.85 -22.16 10.27
C THR A 317 -4.79 -23.62 10.73
N GLN A 318 -3.70 -24.02 11.39
CA GLN A 318 -3.49 -25.39 11.91
C GLN A 318 -3.95 -25.56 13.36
N GLY A 319 -4.23 -24.45 14.05
CA GLY A 319 -4.84 -24.47 15.38
C GLY A 319 -6.25 -25.05 15.28
N LYS A 320 -6.61 -25.96 16.20
CA LYS A 320 -8.03 -26.27 16.44
C LYS A 320 -8.76 -24.92 16.56
N LYS A 321 -9.95 -24.80 15.95
CA LYS A 321 -10.87 -23.65 16.12
C LYS A 321 -11.20 -23.46 17.61
N ILE A 322 -10.27 -22.92 18.35
CA ILE A 322 -10.41 -22.54 19.74
C ILE A 322 -10.90 -21.10 19.62
N ASN A 323 -12.16 -20.88 20.00
CA ASN A 323 -12.67 -19.54 20.19
C ASN A 323 -11.64 -18.78 21.07
N PRO A 324 -11.18 -17.60 20.67
CA PRO A 324 -10.17 -16.87 21.43
C PRO A 324 -10.71 -16.63 22.84
N THR A 325 -10.08 -17.23 23.84
CA THR A 325 -10.55 -17.30 25.24
C THR A 325 -10.46 -15.96 25.99
N ASN A 326 -10.05 -14.88 25.32
CA ASN A 326 -9.71 -13.60 25.95
C ASN A 326 -10.38 -12.38 25.28
N LEU A 327 -11.65 -12.46 24.90
CA LEU A 327 -12.44 -11.29 24.46
C LEU A 327 -13.82 -11.27 25.12
N PRO A 328 -14.34 -10.09 25.52
CA PRO A 328 -15.64 -9.97 26.17
C PRO A 328 -16.78 -10.39 25.23
N ASP A 329 -17.74 -11.15 25.75
CA ASP A 329 -18.84 -11.87 25.08
C ASP A 329 -19.85 -11.04 24.25
N SER A 330 -19.54 -9.82 23.80
CA SER A 330 -20.55 -8.87 23.30
C SER A 330 -20.46 -8.47 21.83
N GLU A 331 -19.43 -8.83 21.05
CA GLU A 331 -19.39 -8.41 19.63
C GLU A 331 -18.79 -9.50 18.73
N PRO A 332 -19.38 -9.76 17.53
CA PRO A 332 -18.76 -10.61 16.51
C PRO A 332 -17.58 -9.85 15.90
N LEU A 333 -16.49 -9.79 16.64
CA LEU A 333 -15.24 -9.21 16.17
C LEU A 333 -14.71 -10.06 15.02
N PRO A 334 -14.09 -9.47 14.01
CA PRO A 334 -13.96 -10.16 12.74
C PRO A 334 -12.62 -10.95 12.76
N TRP A 335 -12.71 -12.23 13.10
CA TRP A 335 -11.57 -13.15 13.26
C TRP A 335 -11.22 -13.81 11.93
N PHE A 336 -9.93 -13.79 11.59
CA PHE A 336 -9.39 -14.54 10.47
C PHE A 336 -8.28 -15.49 10.94
N SER A 337 -7.93 -16.46 10.09
CA SER A 337 -6.82 -17.39 10.33
C SER A 337 -5.78 -17.28 9.24
N ILE A 338 -4.50 -17.35 9.64
CA ILE A 338 -3.33 -17.31 8.75
C ILE A 338 -2.35 -18.41 9.15
N ASP A 339 -1.60 -18.92 8.19
CA ASP A 339 -0.54 -19.89 8.44
C ASP A 339 0.65 -19.22 9.16
N TYR A 340 0.82 -19.55 10.44
CA TYR A 340 1.90 -18.98 11.26
C TYR A 340 3.28 -19.38 10.76
N HIS A 341 3.42 -20.53 10.09
CA HIS A 341 4.70 -20.99 9.58
C HIS A 341 5.22 -20.10 8.47
N ARG A 342 4.38 -19.84 7.46
CA ARG A 342 4.75 -18.97 6.35
C ARG A 342 4.98 -17.54 6.81
N LEU A 343 4.17 -17.03 7.74
CA LEU A 343 4.36 -15.70 8.31
C LEU A 343 5.71 -15.60 9.03
N TYR A 344 6.07 -16.60 9.82
CA TYR A 344 7.36 -16.65 10.51
C TYR A 344 8.54 -16.65 9.52
N ASP A 345 8.52 -17.54 8.53
CA ASP A 345 9.62 -17.68 7.56
C ASP A 345 9.86 -16.38 6.79
N ILE A 346 8.79 -15.71 6.36
CA ILE A 346 8.87 -14.42 5.66
C ILE A 346 9.39 -13.33 6.60
N LEU A 347 8.89 -13.27 7.84
CA LEU A 347 9.38 -12.29 8.81
C LEU A 347 10.88 -12.46 9.04
N CYS A 348 11.39 -13.70 9.20
CA CYS A 348 12.82 -13.98 9.31
C CYS A 348 13.62 -13.36 8.15
N GLN A 349 13.13 -13.50 6.93
CA GLN A 349 13.80 -12.99 5.72
C GLN A 349 13.73 -11.46 5.61
N THR A 350 12.64 -10.84 6.07
CA THR A 350 12.40 -9.40 5.87
C THR A 350 12.70 -8.53 7.10
N VAL A 351 13.16 -9.09 8.22
CA VAL A 351 13.55 -8.35 9.45
C VAL A 351 14.52 -7.19 9.15
N HIS A 352 15.30 -7.26 8.08
CA HIS A 352 16.19 -6.18 7.70
C HIS A 352 15.47 -4.86 7.35
N THR A 353 14.16 -4.89 7.13
CA THR A 353 13.32 -3.72 6.84
C THR A 353 12.64 -3.16 8.09
N ASP A 354 12.54 -1.83 8.19
CA ASP A 354 11.91 -1.13 9.32
C ASP A 354 10.45 -1.58 9.54
N GLN A 355 9.67 -1.72 8.46
CA GLN A 355 8.26 -2.09 8.52
C GLN A 355 8.05 -3.52 9.04
N SER A 356 8.81 -4.48 8.53
CA SER A 356 8.70 -5.88 8.97
C SER A 356 9.11 -6.03 10.44
N THR A 357 10.11 -5.25 10.88
CA THR A 357 10.52 -5.21 12.29
C THR A 357 9.43 -4.64 13.17
N LEU A 358 8.75 -3.57 12.73
CA LEU A 358 7.63 -2.99 13.47
C LEU A 358 6.44 -3.96 13.55
N LEU A 359 6.12 -4.66 12.45
CA LEU A 359 5.11 -5.70 12.43
C LEU A 359 5.46 -6.84 13.39
N LEU A 360 6.70 -7.34 13.35
CA LEU A 360 7.19 -8.38 14.26
C LEU A 360 7.07 -7.94 15.72
N TYR A 361 7.46 -6.72 16.04
CA TYR A 361 7.29 -6.15 17.38
C TYR A 361 5.82 -6.12 17.82
N LEU A 362 4.91 -5.62 16.99
CA LEU A 362 3.48 -5.55 17.32
C LEU A 362 2.91 -6.94 17.60
N LEU A 363 3.26 -7.93 16.78
CA LEU A 363 2.81 -9.31 16.93
C LEU A 363 3.38 -9.96 18.20
N LEU A 364 4.68 -9.86 18.46
CA LEU A 364 5.31 -10.44 19.64
C LEU A 364 4.83 -9.81 20.95
N HIS A 365 4.61 -8.49 20.96
CA HIS A 365 4.21 -7.78 22.16
C HIS A 365 2.74 -8.02 22.54
N ARG A 366 1.84 -8.14 21.55
CA ARG A 366 0.38 -8.14 21.80
C ARG A 366 -0.35 -9.44 21.42
N ASN A 367 0.11 -10.19 20.43
CA ASN A 367 -0.51 -11.47 20.05
C ASN A 367 0.14 -12.62 20.82
N GLN A 368 -0.50 -13.04 21.92
CA GLN A 368 -0.01 -14.12 22.78
C GLN A 368 0.12 -15.46 22.05
N HIS A 369 -0.79 -15.76 21.10
CA HIS A 369 -0.75 -17.02 20.35
C HIS A 369 0.45 -17.04 19.40
N PHE A 370 0.74 -15.94 18.73
CA PHE A 370 1.91 -15.83 17.87
C PHE A 370 3.21 -15.84 18.69
N LYS A 371 3.28 -15.12 19.82
CA LYS A 371 4.45 -15.18 20.73
C LYS A 371 4.72 -16.62 21.20
N ALA A 372 3.69 -17.33 21.66
CA ALA A 372 3.82 -18.72 22.10
C ALA A 372 4.29 -19.64 20.96
N TYR A 373 3.77 -19.44 19.75
CA TYR A 373 4.21 -20.17 18.56
C TYR A 373 5.69 -19.91 18.26
N VAL A 374 6.14 -18.65 18.26
CA VAL A 374 7.55 -18.28 18.00
C VAL A 374 8.49 -18.90 19.04
N ILE A 375 8.14 -18.85 20.33
CA ILE A 375 8.95 -19.41 21.41
C ILE A 375 9.02 -20.94 21.34
N SER A 376 7.94 -21.60 20.91
CA SER A 376 7.90 -23.07 20.80
C SER A 376 8.76 -23.66 19.66
N ARG A 377 9.28 -22.82 18.75
CA ARG A 377 10.07 -23.27 17.60
C ARG A 377 11.52 -23.53 18.00
N THR A 378 12.13 -24.52 17.34
CA THR A 378 13.55 -24.86 17.54
C THR A 378 14.51 -24.00 16.71
N ASN A 379 14.01 -23.33 15.66
CA ASN A 379 14.82 -22.59 14.68
C ASN A 379 14.84 -21.08 14.98
N ILE A 380 15.01 -20.73 16.25
CA ILE A 380 14.98 -19.35 16.74
C ILE A 380 16.16 -18.53 16.19
N ASP A 381 17.25 -19.22 15.84
CA ASP A 381 18.41 -18.67 15.16
C ASP A 381 18.07 -17.91 13.87
N GLN A 382 17.02 -18.33 13.15
CA GLN A 382 16.59 -17.69 11.91
C GLN A 382 16.03 -16.27 12.11
N ILE A 383 15.50 -15.94 13.29
CA ILE A 383 15.11 -14.56 13.62
C ILE A 383 16.27 -13.84 14.30
N VAL A 384 16.92 -14.48 15.26
CA VAL A 384 17.92 -13.82 16.10
C VAL A 384 19.14 -13.40 15.29
N LEU A 385 19.59 -14.21 14.32
CA LEU A 385 20.75 -13.87 13.51
C LEU A 385 20.52 -12.63 12.61
N PRO A 386 19.40 -12.51 11.85
CA PRO A 386 19.06 -11.27 11.16
C PRO A 386 18.90 -10.05 12.07
N VAL A 387 18.29 -10.21 13.25
CA VAL A 387 18.14 -9.11 14.24
C VAL A 387 19.51 -8.66 14.77
N LEU A 388 20.40 -9.61 15.09
CA LEU A 388 21.77 -9.30 15.51
C LEU A 388 22.57 -8.64 14.38
N GLN A 389 22.37 -9.07 13.13
CA GLN A 389 22.98 -8.42 11.97
C GLN A 389 22.51 -6.95 11.84
N VAL A 390 21.22 -6.68 12.06
CA VAL A 390 20.69 -5.29 12.09
C VAL A 390 21.39 -4.45 13.16
N ILE A 391 21.60 -5.01 14.35
CA ILE A 391 22.26 -4.32 15.47
C ILE A 391 23.77 -4.15 15.19
N TYR A 392 24.40 -5.12 14.55
CA TYR A 392 25.83 -5.04 14.21
C TYR A 392 26.10 -3.96 13.16
N THR A 393 25.25 -3.84 12.14
CA THR A 393 25.30 -2.76 11.14
C THR A 393 24.74 -1.43 11.68
N SER A 394 24.81 -1.20 13.01
CA SER A 394 24.23 -0.04 13.69
C SER A 394 24.77 1.31 13.23
N ALA A 395 25.98 1.37 12.67
CA ALA A 395 26.58 2.61 12.19
C ALA A 395 25.91 3.16 10.92
N GLU A 396 25.23 2.32 10.13
CA GLU A 396 24.65 2.70 8.83
C GLU A 396 23.11 2.75 8.86
N ARG A 397 22.46 2.42 9.98
CA ARG A 397 21.00 2.28 10.09
C ARG A 397 20.35 3.27 11.03
N ASN A 398 19.04 3.48 10.81
CA ASN A 398 18.20 4.36 11.63
C ASN A 398 18.19 3.93 13.09
N SER A 399 18.35 4.88 14.01
CA SER A 399 18.34 4.64 15.47
C SER A 399 17.06 3.93 15.93
N HIS A 400 15.91 4.25 15.34
CA HIS A 400 14.63 3.60 15.64
C HIS A 400 14.62 2.11 15.30
N HIS A 401 15.21 1.69 14.17
CA HIS A 401 15.27 0.28 13.78
C HIS A 401 16.09 -0.54 14.78
N ILE A 402 17.17 0.05 15.29
CA ILE A 402 18.03 -0.54 16.33
C ILE A 402 17.26 -0.70 17.64
N TYR A 403 16.55 0.35 18.09
CA TYR A 403 15.76 0.27 19.32
C TYR A 403 14.67 -0.79 19.24
N MET A 404 13.94 -0.87 18.13
CA MET A 404 12.90 -1.88 17.94
C MET A 404 13.48 -3.30 17.92
N SER A 405 14.63 -3.48 17.29
CA SER A 405 15.37 -4.74 17.26
C SER A 405 15.82 -5.18 18.66
N LEU A 406 16.32 -4.25 19.48
CA LEU A 406 16.67 -4.50 20.87
C LEU A 406 15.45 -4.87 21.73
N ILE A 407 14.32 -4.21 21.53
CA ILE A 407 13.07 -4.54 22.24
C ILE A 407 12.59 -5.94 21.85
N ILE A 408 12.69 -6.32 20.58
CA ILE A 408 12.36 -7.68 20.12
C ILE A 408 13.24 -8.72 20.82
N LEU A 409 14.56 -8.50 20.87
CA LEU A 409 15.47 -9.39 21.61
C LEU A 409 15.11 -9.45 23.10
N LEU A 410 14.76 -8.32 23.71
CA LEU A 410 14.36 -8.27 25.11
C LEU A 410 13.09 -9.10 25.37
N ILE A 411 12.05 -8.93 24.53
CA ILE A 411 10.79 -9.69 24.62
C ILE A 411 11.03 -11.19 24.48
N LEU A 412 11.94 -11.59 23.60
CA LEU A 412 12.27 -13.00 23.41
C LEU A 412 13.13 -13.56 24.56
N SER A 413 14.08 -12.77 25.08
CA SER A 413 14.95 -13.15 26.21
C SER A 413 14.24 -13.27 27.57
N GLU A 414 12.98 -12.84 27.66
CA GLU A 414 12.13 -13.04 28.83
C GLU A 414 11.85 -14.54 29.09
N ASP A 415 11.96 -15.38 28.06
CA ASP A 415 11.71 -16.81 28.16
C ASP A 415 12.98 -17.62 28.46
N ASP A 416 12.93 -18.48 29.47
CA ASP A 416 14.08 -19.28 29.93
C ASP A 416 14.50 -20.35 28.91
N ASP A 417 13.55 -20.93 28.19
CA ASP A 417 13.83 -21.97 27.19
C ASP A 417 14.47 -21.36 25.93
N PHE A 418 14.03 -20.17 25.52
CA PHE A 418 14.70 -19.35 24.52
C PHE A 418 16.18 -19.09 24.88
N ASN A 419 16.47 -18.69 26.12
CA ASN A 419 17.85 -18.41 26.54
C ASN A 419 18.74 -19.66 26.48
N ARG A 420 18.22 -20.83 26.89
CA ARG A 420 18.97 -22.10 26.81
C ARG A 420 19.30 -22.48 25.37
N THR A 421 18.30 -22.41 24.48
CA THR A 421 18.48 -22.79 23.07
C THR A 421 19.52 -21.91 22.37
N ILE A 422 19.53 -20.59 22.63
CA ILE A 422 20.53 -19.69 22.04
C ILE A 422 21.94 -19.96 22.54
N HIS A 423 22.11 -20.24 23.83
CA HIS A 423 23.43 -20.56 24.38
C HIS A 423 23.98 -21.90 23.87
N ASP A 424 23.11 -22.82 23.44
CA ASP A 424 23.51 -24.09 22.84
C ASP A 424 23.91 -23.96 21.35
N ILE A 425 23.48 -22.90 20.66
CA ILE A 425 23.79 -22.67 19.24
C ILE A 425 25.25 -22.23 19.07
N LYS A 426 26.07 -23.13 18.52
CA LYS A 426 27.47 -22.84 18.17
C LYS A 426 27.60 -22.37 16.73
N LEU A 427 27.77 -21.07 16.52
CA LEU A 427 28.04 -20.49 15.21
C LEU A 427 29.48 -20.84 14.76
N LYS A 428 29.61 -21.63 13.69
CA LYS A 428 30.92 -22.10 13.22
C LYS A 428 31.66 -21.12 12.31
N LYS A 429 30.97 -20.17 11.67
CA LYS A 429 31.49 -19.02 10.88
C LYS A 429 30.36 -18.00 10.68
N LEU A 430 30.64 -16.72 10.90
CA LEU A 430 29.76 -15.60 10.51
C LEU A 430 30.18 -15.15 9.11
N THR A 431 29.22 -14.98 8.19
CA THR A 431 29.47 -14.62 6.79
C THR A 431 29.30 -13.13 6.51
N TRP A 432 29.12 -12.32 7.54
CA TRP A 432 28.98 -10.87 7.49
C TRP A 432 30.02 -10.21 8.39
#